data_AF-A0AAI9TLV7-F1
#
_entry.id   AF-A0AAI9TLV7-F1
#
_cell.length_a   1.000
_cell.length_b   1.000
_cell.length_c   1.000
_cell.angle_alpha   90.00
_cell.angle_beta   90.00
_cell.angle_gamma   90.00
#
_symmetry.space_group_name_H-M   'P 1'
#
loop_
_entity.id
_entity.type
_entity.pdbx_description
1 polymer ?
#
loop_
_entity_poly.entity_id
_entity_poly.type
_entity_poly.pdbx_seq_one_letter_code
_entity_poly.pdbx_strand_id
1 'polypeptide(L)'
;MATKSASSVATSFISTYDASDIARSGIFAAFAALAWYNVIELIILCFFSFKRWNGNYFLSLLVSSVCIIPYCLGFVLLFFHTGVTPWLCVTLIVLGWYGMITGQSIVLWSRLHLVLQNRKLLRGVLWMICINAVILHVPTTVFLYGTVAHPESLWSRAYDIMERVQLVGFCVQELIISSIYVWETVKLLRLRPEGRPQGILNQLLVINIIILILDISIVVIEYVGYYAVQVMFKPVAYSIKLKLEYAILGKLIAIARGGTDSQHMDSSTREITETSSSPSDRPMNLESPMRDRRLYSPPWFWEGSSSSHSTSTSSRVLRNA
;
A
#
# COMPACT_ATOMS: atom_id res chain seq x y z
N MET A 1 38.83 44.54 34.01
CA MET A 1 38.73 43.09 33.70
C MET A 1 37.26 42.69 33.49
N ALA A 2 36.56 43.37 32.57
CA ALA A 2 35.10 43.29 32.36
C ALA A 2 34.75 42.88 30.91
N THR A 3 35.43 41.86 30.39
CA THR A 3 35.25 41.36 29.01
C THR A 3 34.66 39.94 28.96
N LYS A 4 34.02 39.47 30.04
CA LYS A 4 33.42 38.11 30.09
C LYS A 4 31.88 38.05 29.99
N SER A 5 31.18 39.17 29.86
CA SER A 5 29.70 39.17 29.89
C SER A 5 29.03 39.21 28.52
N ALA A 6 29.65 39.80 27.48
CA ALA A 6 28.99 39.97 26.18
C ALA A 6 29.22 38.78 25.24
N SER A 7 30.41 38.17 25.28
CA SER A 7 30.73 36.99 24.46
C SER A 7 29.98 35.74 24.91
N SER A 8 29.82 35.51 26.22
CA SER A 8 29.07 34.35 26.75
C SER A 8 27.59 34.37 26.36
N VAL A 9 26.98 35.56 26.35
CA VAL A 9 25.57 35.74 26.00
C VAL A 9 25.39 35.67 24.47
N ALA A 10 26.31 36.26 23.70
CA ALA A 10 26.31 36.10 22.24
C ALA A 10 26.54 34.64 21.81
N THR A 11 27.41 33.88 22.51
CA THR A 11 27.67 32.47 22.18
C THR A 11 26.51 31.57 22.59
N SER A 12 25.78 31.88 23.67
CA SER A 12 24.55 31.13 24.01
C SER A 12 23.40 31.43 23.06
N PHE A 13 23.27 32.66 22.55
CA PHE A 13 22.26 33.00 21.54
C PHE A 13 22.62 32.46 20.15
N ILE A 14 23.89 32.51 19.74
CA ILE A 14 24.37 31.90 18.48
C ILE A 14 24.30 30.37 18.56
N SER A 15 24.68 29.75 19.68
CA SER A 15 24.54 28.30 19.89
C SER A 15 23.08 27.85 19.93
N THR A 16 22.15 28.68 20.41
CA THR A 16 20.73 28.32 20.46
C THR A 16 20.03 28.55 19.12
N TYR A 17 20.42 29.60 18.39
CA TYR A 17 19.94 29.89 17.03
C TYR A 17 20.43 28.84 16.01
N ASP A 18 21.66 28.36 16.16
CA ASP A 18 22.26 27.36 15.26
C ASP A 18 21.87 25.91 15.63
N ALA A 19 21.80 25.57 16.94
CA ALA A 19 21.45 24.21 17.35
C ALA A 19 20.00 23.83 17.03
N SER A 20 19.03 24.77 17.12
CA SER A 20 17.64 24.47 16.76
C SER A 20 17.44 24.27 15.26
N ASP A 21 18.17 25.02 14.43
CA ASP A 21 18.09 24.90 12.97
C ASP A 21 18.85 23.68 12.45
N ILE A 22 20.01 23.36 13.05
CA ILE A 22 20.73 22.12 12.78
C ILE A 22 19.89 20.91 13.23
N ALA A 23 19.29 20.95 14.43
CA ALA A 23 18.43 19.87 14.91
C ALA A 23 17.19 19.69 14.03
N ARG A 24 16.53 20.78 13.63
CA ARG A 24 15.36 20.75 12.73
C ARG A 24 15.73 20.18 11.36
N SER A 25 16.85 20.62 10.79
CA SER A 25 17.34 20.11 9.50
C SER A 25 17.78 18.65 9.59
N GLY A 26 18.40 18.25 10.71
CA GLY A 26 18.78 16.86 10.98
C GLY A 26 17.57 15.93 11.12
N ILE A 27 16.53 16.36 11.84
CA ILE A 27 15.27 15.63 11.95
C ILE A 27 14.61 15.46 10.58
N PHE A 28 14.58 16.54 9.79
CA PHE A 28 14.03 16.52 8.44
C PHE A 28 14.78 15.55 7.52
N ALA A 29 16.11 15.62 7.52
CA ALA A 29 16.96 14.70 6.77
C ALA A 29 16.74 13.24 7.20
N ALA A 30 16.61 12.98 8.51
CA ALA A 30 16.36 11.65 9.04
C ALA A 30 15.01 11.08 8.57
N PHE A 31 13.94 11.87 8.61
CA PHE A 31 12.64 11.45 8.09
C PHE A 31 12.65 11.23 6.58
N ALA A 32 13.29 12.12 5.82
CA ALA A 32 13.44 11.96 4.37
C ALA A 32 14.22 10.68 4.01
N ALA A 33 15.34 10.43 4.70
CA ALA A 33 16.14 9.22 4.54
C ALA A 33 15.34 7.96 4.89
N LEU A 34 14.59 7.99 6.00
CA LEU A 34 13.72 6.88 6.41
C LEU A 34 12.61 6.61 5.37
N ALA A 35 11.97 7.66 4.85
CA ALA A 35 10.96 7.53 3.82
C ALA A 35 11.54 6.91 2.53
N TRP A 36 12.69 7.39 2.07
CA TRP A 36 13.36 6.81 0.89
C TRP A 36 13.79 5.37 1.11
N TYR A 37 14.37 5.04 2.27
CA TYR A 37 14.69 3.67 2.62
C TYR A 37 13.47 2.76 2.52
N ASN A 38 12.36 3.15 3.16
CA ASN A 38 11.11 2.37 3.14
C ASN A 38 10.56 2.20 1.72
N VAL A 39 10.64 3.24 0.89
CA VAL A 39 10.13 3.21 -0.48
C VAL A 39 10.99 2.36 -1.40
N ILE A 40 12.32 2.43 -1.28
CA ILE A 40 13.24 1.58 -2.04
C ILE A 40 12.95 0.11 -1.69
N GLU A 41 12.81 -0.20 -0.41
CA GLU A 41 12.43 -1.54 0.04
C GLU A 41 11.08 -1.97 -0.55
N LEU A 42 10.07 -1.10 -0.52
CA LEU A 42 8.75 -1.37 -1.12
C LEU A 42 8.83 -1.63 -2.63
N ILE A 43 9.60 -0.85 -3.37
CA ILE A 43 9.77 -1.01 -4.81
C ILE A 43 10.45 -2.36 -5.10
N ILE A 44 11.51 -2.70 -4.36
CA ILE A 44 12.18 -4.00 -4.47
C ILE A 44 11.19 -5.13 -4.18
N LEU A 45 10.45 -5.05 -3.07
CA LEU A 45 9.42 -6.03 -2.70
C LEU A 45 8.35 -6.17 -3.79
N CYS A 46 7.93 -5.07 -4.42
CA CYS A 46 6.98 -5.10 -5.54
C CYS A 46 7.54 -5.92 -6.72
N PHE A 47 8.76 -5.66 -7.15
CA PHE A 47 9.35 -6.37 -8.29
C PHE A 47 9.64 -7.85 -7.99
N PHE A 48 10.04 -8.19 -6.76
CA PHE A 48 10.35 -9.57 -6.39
C PHE A 48 9.11 -10.43 -6.13
N SER A 49 8.02 -9.85 -5.65
CA SER A 49 6.84 -10.61 -5.22
C SER A 49 5.85 -10.91 -6.35
N PHE A 50 5.72 -10.00 -7.31
CA PHE A 50 4.70 -10.10 -8.36
C PHE A 50 5.28 -10.69 -9.66
N LYS A 51 4.94 -11.95 -9.93
CA LYS A 51 5.31 -12.66 -11.18
C LYS A 51 4.52 -12.17 -12.42
N ARG A 52 3.44 -11.38 -12.23
CA ARG A 52 2.62 -10.81 -13.32
C ARG A 52 2.33 -9.33 -13.04
N TRP A 53 2.83 -8.45 -13.89
CA TRP A 53 2.86 -6.98 -13.66
C TRP A 53 1.58 -6.22 -14.06
N ASN A 54 0.51 -6.92 -14.46
CA ASN A 54 -0.71 -6.28 -15.00
C ASN A 54 -1.88 -6.20 -14.00
N GLY A 55 -1.65 -6.46 -12.71
CA GLY A 55 -2.69 -6.34 -11.70
C GLY A 55 -2.90 -4.88 -11.27
N ASN A 56 -4.15 -4.40 -11.23
CA ASN A 56 -4.49 -3.06 -10.72
C ASN A 56 -3.92 -2.81 -9.32
N TYR A 57 -3.92 -3.84 -8.47
CA TYR A 57 -3.29 -3.79 -7.15
C TYR A 57 -1.79 -3.50 -7.24
N PHE A 58 -1.05 -4.28 -8.04
CA PHE A 58 0.39 -4.11 -8.23
C PHE A 58 0.73 -2.72 -8.78
N LEU A 59 0.02 -2.27 -9.83
CA LEU A 59 0.23 -0.95 -10.41
C LEU A 59 -0.05 0.16 -9.40
N SER A 60 -1.14 0.07 -8.64
CA SER A 60 -1.46 1.08 -7.61
C SER A 60 -0.42 1.10 -6.48
N LEU A 61 0.05 -0.06 -6.03
CA LEU A 61 1.05 -0.18 -4.98
C LEU A 61 2.41 0.37 -5.44
N LEU A 62 2.83 0.03 -6.66
CA LEU A 62 4.08 0.50 -7.26
C LEU A 62 4.04 2.02 -7.51
N VAL A 63 2.99 2.52 -8.15
CA VAL A 63 2.82 3.96 -8.43
C VAL A 63 2.79 4.74 -7.13
N SER A 64 2.00 4.31 -6.14
CA SER A 64 1.95 4.98 -4.84
C SER A 64 3.31 5.01 -4.14
N SER A 65 4.10 3.94 -4.25
CA SER A 65 5.45 3.87 -3.70
C SER A 65 6.40 4.82 -4.41
N VAL A 66 6.45 4.77 -5.75
CA VAL A 66 7.32 5.62 -6.57
C VAL A 66 7.03 7.10 -6.35
N CYS A 67 5.76 7.48 -6.20
CA CYS A 67 5.35 8.87 -5.99
C CYS A 67 5.79 9.47 -4.63
N ILE A 68 6.16 8.65 -3.64
CA ILE A 68 6.76 9.15 -2.40
C ILE A 68 8.15 9.76 -2.67
N ILE A 69 8.89 9.26 -3.67
CA ILE A 69 10.23 9.77 -4.01
C ILE A 69 10.19 11.26 -4.43
N PRO A 70 9.44 11.67 -5.47
CA PRO A 70 9.37 13.08 -5.87
C PRO A 70 8.73 13.96 -4.79
N TYR A 71 7.81 13.41 -3.98
CA TYR A 71 7.25 14.13 -2.84
C TYR A 71 8.34 14.52 -1.84
N CYS A 72 9.12 13.54 -1.35
CA CYS A 72 10.23 13.80 -0.43
C CYS A 72 11.32 14.66 -1.07
N LEU A 73 11.64 14.40 -2.33
CA LEU A 73 12.67 15.15 -3.06
C LEU A 73 12.30 16.63 -3.19
N GLY A 74 11.06 16.96 -3.55
CA GLY A 74 10.62 18.34 -3.66
C GLY A 74 10.72 19.08 -2.33
N PHE A 75 10.42 18.43 -1.21
CA PHE A 75 10.59 18.97 0.13
C PHE A 75 12.07 19.13 0.53
N VAL A 76 12.93 18.16 0.24
CA VAL A 76 14.38 18.28 0.46
C VAL A 76 14.97 19.47 -0.32
N LEU A 77 14.62 19.61 -1.60
CA LEU A 77 15.09 20.73 -2.43
C LEU A 77 14.58 22.09 -1.92
N LEU A 78 13.35 22.13 -1.39
CA LEU A 78 12.76 23.34 -0.81
C LEU A 78 13.45 23.74 0.52
N PHE A 79 13.76 22.79 1.40
CA PHE A 79 14.31 23.07 2.73
C PHE A 79 15.83 23.32 2.71
N PHE A 80 16.61 22.57 1.93
CA PHE A 80 18.08 22.66 1.94
C PHE A 80 18.67 23.72 1.00
N HIS A 81 17.86 24.64 0.47
CA HIS A 81 18.30 25.80 -0.34
C HIS A 81 19.33 25.42 -1.43
N THR A 82 19.03 24.40 -2.23
CA THR A 82 19.94 23.87 -3.26
C THR A 82 20.08 24.76 -4.50
N GLY A 83 19.55 25.99 -4.47
CA GLY A 83 19.51 26.92 -5.61
C GLY A 83 18.43 26.62 -6.65
N VAL A 84 17.56 25.63 -6.40
CA VAL A 84 16.45 25.26 -7.29
C VAL A 84 15.27 26.22 -7.08
N THR A 85 14.56 26.55 -8.16
CA THR A 85 13.40 27.46 -8.07
C THR A 85 12.27 26.84 -7.25
N PRO A 86 11.61 27.61 -6.35
CA PRO A 86 10.50 27.11 -5.55
C PRO A 86 9.35 26.49 -6.38
N TRP A 87 9.14 27.00 -7.59
CA TRP A 87 8.18 26.48 -8.56
C TRP A 87 8.42 25.01 -8.91
N LEU A 88 9.68 24.63 -9.18
CA LEU A 88 10.02 23.24 -9.49
C LEU A 88 9.87 22.35 -8.26
N CYS A 89 10.30 22.82 -7.09
CA CYS A 89 10.15 22.10 -5.83
C CYS A 89 8.68 21.78 -5.52
N VAL A 90 7.81 22.80 -5.62
CA VAL A 90 6.36 22.64 -5.43
C VAL A 90 5.74 21.72 -6.48
N THR A 91 6.18 21.80 -7.74
CA THR A 91 5.70 20.88 -8.78
C THR A 91 5.99 19.42 -8.43
N LEU A 92 7.22 19.12 -7.96
CA LEU A 92 7.59 17.77 -7.52
C LEU A 92 6.76 17.30 -6.31
N ILE A 93 6.53 18.20 -5.35
CA ILE A 93 5.67 17.93 -4.19
C ILE A 93 4.26 17.57 -4.64
N VAL A 94 3.63 18.40 -5.48
CA VAL A 94 2.26 18.19 -5.97
C VAL A 94 2.15 16.87 -6.74
N LEU A 95 3.08 16.59 -7.66
CA LEU A 95 3.05 15.38 -8.45
C LEU A 95 3.18 14.13 -7.58
N GLY A 96 4.14 14.13 -6.64
CA GLY A 96 4.32 13.04 -5.70
C GLY A 96 3.12 12.86 -4.77
N TRP A 97 2.56 13.97 -4.30
CA TRP A 97 1.41 13.99 -3.41
C TRP A 97 0.15 13.37 -4.04
N TYR A 98 -0.15 13.72 -5.29
CA TYR A 98 -1.30 13.20 -6.03
C TYR A 98 -1.24 11.68 -6.14
N GLY A 99 -0.10 11.16 -6.60
CA GLY A 99 0.09 9.73 -6.78
C GLY A 99 0.18 8.96 -5.47
N MET A 100 0.77 9.55 -4.42
CA MET A 100 0.88 8.95 -3.09
C MET A 100 -0.50 8.77 -2.43
N ILE A 101 -1.30 9.84 -2.33
CA ILE A 101 -2.60 9.77 -1.62
C ILE A 101 -3.64 9.01 -2.45
N THR A 102 -3.76 9.34 -3.72
CA THR A 102 -4.75 8.70 -4.60
C THR A 102 -4.38 7.25 -4.86
N GLY A 103 -3.09 6.97 -5.09
CA GLY A 103 -2.56 5.62 -5.24
C GLY A 103 -2.87 4.77 -4.03
N GLN A 104 -2.65 5.27 -2.82
CA GLN A 104 -2.99 4.56 -1.58
C GLN A 104 -4.50 4.23 -1.50
N SER A 105 -5.37 5.19 -1.82
CA SER A 105 -6.81 4.94 -1.85
C SER A 105 -7.21 3.86 -2.87
N ILE A 106 -6.53 3.81 -4.02
CA ILE A 106 -6.74 2.78 -5.04
C ILE A 106 -6.20 1.41 -4.58
N VAL A 107 -5.11 1.37 -3.81
CA VAL A 107 -4.61 0.12 -3.19
C VAL A 107 -5.68 -0.45 -2.25
N LEU A 108 -6.24 0.40 -1.37
CA LEU A 108 -7.32 0.01 -0.46
C LEU A 108 -8.55 -0.49 -1.23
N TRP A 109 -8.95 0.21 -2.29
CA TRP A 109 -10.05 -0.20 -3.16
C TRP A 109 -9.79 -1.52 -3.88
N SER A 110 -8.57 -1.71 -4.40
CA SER A 110 -8.16 -2.94 -5.10
C SER A 110 -8.20 -4.14 -4.16
N ARG A 111 -7.85 -3.94 -2.88
CA ARG A 111 -8.00 -4.97 -1.85
C ARG A 111 -9.48 -5.22 -1.52
N LEU A 112 -10.27 -4.17 -1.35
CA LEU A 112 -11.71 -4.30 -1.10
C LEU A 112 -12.40 -5.08 -2.23
N HIS A 113 -12.00 -4.86 -3.49
CA HIS A 113 -12.48 -5.61 -4.66
C HIS A 113 -12.29 -7.13 -4.52
N LEU A 114 -11.27 -7.60 -3.82
CA LEU A 114 -11.00 -9.03 -3.62
C LEU A 114 -11.89 -9.66 -2.54
N VAL A 115 -12.36 -8.88 -1.57
CA VAL A 115 -13.15 -9.37 -0.42
C VAL A 115 -14.64 -9.15 -0.62
N LEU A 116 -15.01 -8.01 -1.22
CA LEU A 116 -16.40 -7.59 -1.38
C LEU A 116 -17.03 -8.17 -2.66
N GLN A 117 -18.10 -8.94 -2.51
CA GLN A 117 -18.86 -9.49 -3.65
C GLN A 117 -19.81 -8.47 -4.30
N ASN A 118 -20.26 -7.46 -3.55
CA ASN A 118 -21.24 -6.49 -4.02
C ASN A 118 -20.60 -5.43 -4.95
N ARG A 119 -20.82 -5.60 -6.26
CA ARG A 119 -20.26 -4.72 -7.32
C ARG A 119 -20.79 -3.28 -7.28
N LYS A 120 -22.01 -3.05 -6.80
CA LYS A 120 -22.59 -1.69 -6.73
C LYS A 120 -21.88 -0.85 -5.68
N LEU A 121 -21.70 -1.42 -4.49
CA LEU A 121 -20.99 -0.76 -3.39
C LEU A 121 -19.53 -0.49 -3.77
N LEU A 122 -18.86 -1.47 -4.40
CA LEU A 122 -17.48 -1.29 -4.85
C LEU A 122 -17.32 -0.15 -5.87
N ARG A 123 -18.27 0.00 -6.81
CA ARG A 123 -18.26 1.09 -7.77
C ARG A 123 -18.57 2.43 -7.11
N GLY A 124 -19.45 2.45 -6.09
CA GLY A 124 -19.71 3.63 -5.27
C GLY A 124 -18.46 4.11 -4.53
N VAL A 125 -17.69 3.20 -3.95
CA VAL A 125 -16.40 3.53 -3.30
C VAL A 125 -15.41 4.13 -4.30
N LEU A 126 -15.33 3.58 -5.52
CA LEU A 126 -14.46 4.15 -6.56
C LEU A 126 -14.90 5.58 -6.94
N TRP A 127 -16.20 5.81 -7.12
CA TRP A 127 -16.73 7.15 -7.38
C TRP A 127 -16.40 8.13 -6.26
N MET A 128 -16.53 7.71 -5.00
CA MET A 128 -16.13 8.52 -3.85
C MET A 128 -14.64 8.92 -3.92
N ILE A 129 -13.75 7.96 -4.22
CA ILE A 129 -12.31 8.23 -4.36
C ILE A 129 -12.05 9.26 -5.47
N CYS A 130 -12.67 9.09 -6.65
CA CYS A 130 -12.48 10.00 -7.78
C CYS A 130 -13.00 11.41 -7.49
N ILE A 131 -14.19 11.52 -6.89
CA ILE A 131 -14.81 12.81 -6.56
C ILE A 131 -13.97 13.55 -5.52
N ASN A 132 -13.59 12.88 -4.44
CA ASN A 132 -12.75 13.47 -3.39
C ASN A 132 -11.37 13.86 -3.91
N ALA A 133 -10.77 13.03 -4.79
CA ALA A 133 -9.50 13.38 -5.41
C ALA A 133 -9.60 14.72 -6.17
N VAL A 134 -10.67 14.95 -6.95
CA VAL A 134 -10.83 16.23 -7.66
C VAL A 134 -11.12 17.37 -6.69
N ILE A 135 -12.07 17.19 -5.78
CA ILE A 135 -12.53 18.24 -4.87
C ILE A 135 -11.44 18.67 -3.89
N LEU A 136 -10.59 17.75 -3.43
CA LEU A 136 -9.55 18.04 -2.43
C LEU A 136 -8.22 18.38 -3.08
N HIS A 137 -7.82 17.74 -4.19
CA HIS A 137 -6.51 18.02 -4.79
C HIS A 137 -6.45 19.36 -5.52
N VAL A 138 -7.49 19.70 -6.28
CA VAL A 138 -7.46 20.89 -7.14
C VAL A 138 -7.37 22.19 -6.33
N PRO A 139 -8.23 22.45 -5.32
CA PRO A 139 -8.15 23.69 -4.55
C PRO A 139 -6.85 23.81 -3.76
N THR A 140 -6.37 22.72 -3.15
CA THR A 140 -5.09 22.72 -2.43
C THR A 140 -3.93 23.10 -3.35
N THR A 141 -3.90 22.55 -4.57
CA THR A 141 -2.85 22.86 -5.54
C THR A 141 -2.90 24.33 -5.95
N VAL A 142 -4.09 24.87 -6.21
CA VAL A 142 -4.28 26.29 -6.54
C VAL A 142 -3.75 27.17 -5.42
N PHE A 143 -4.11 26.87 -4.17
CA PHE A 143 -3.63 27.65 -3.02
C PHE A 143 -2.14 27.52 -2.79
N LEU A 144 -1.57 26.32 -2.97
CA LEU A 144 -0.13 26.09 -2.83
C LEU A 144 0.68 26.86 -3.88
N TYR A 145 0.26 26.90 -5.13
CA TYR A 145 0.91 27.76 -6.13
C TYR A 145 0.67 29.25 -5.85
N GLY A 146 -0.48 29.60 -5.30
CA GLY A 146 -0.78 30.96 -4.83
C GLY A 146 0.23 31.46 -3.79
N THR A 147 0.66 30.60 -2.85
CA THR A 147 1.68 30.97 -1.85
C THR A 147 3.06 31.20 -2.45
N VAL A 148 3.42 30.47 -3.51
CA VAL A 148 4.68 30.69 -4.25
C VAL A 148 4.63 31.99 -5.04
N ALA A 149 3.49 32.31 -5.67
CA ALA A 149 3.33 33.51 -6.49
C ALA A 149 3.26 34.79 -5.64
N HIS A 150 2.58 34.76 -4.50
CA HIS A 150 2.37 35.92 -3.63
C HIS A 150 2.52 35.55 -2.14
N PRO A 151 3.76 35.51 -1.61
CA PRO A 151 4.04 35.02 -0.26
C PRO A 151 3.38 35.83 0.87
N GLU A 152 3.26 37.15 0.72
CA GLU A 152 2.78 38.11 1.73
C GLU A 152 1.24 38.25 1.79
N SER A 153 0.49 37.33 1.20
CA SER A 153 -0.93 37.53 0.89
C SER A 153 -1.87 36.53 1.57
N LEU A 154 -3.18 36.72 1.35
CA LEU A 154 -4.26 35.85 1.83
C LEU A 154 -4.12 34.37 1.38
N TRP A 155 -3.28 34.07 0.38
CA TRP A 155 -3.07 32.71 -0.11
C TRP A 155 -2.49 31.76 0.94
N SER A 156 -1.58 32.23 1.81
CA SER A 156 -0.99 31.38 2.86
C SER A 156 -2.05 30.93 3.88
N ARG A 157 -2.94 31.84 4.28
CA ARG A 157 -4.06 31.51 5.18
C ARG A 157 -5.07 30.58 4.50
N ALA A 158 -5.37 30.80 3.22
CA ALA A 158 -6.26 29.91 2.47
C ALA A 158 -5.67 28.49 2.34
N TYR A 159 -4.35 28.38 2.13
CA TYR A 159 -3.66 27.11 2.09
C TYR A 159 -3.71 26.36 3.43
N ASP A 160 -3.39 27.00 4.56
CA ASP A 160 -3.45 26.37 5.90
C ASP A 160 -4.85 25.83 6.23
N ILE A 161 -5.91 26.59 5.90
CA ILE A 161 -7.29 26.12 6.10
C ILE A 161 -7.61 24.92 5.20
N MET A 162 -7.29 25.04 3.90
CA MET A 162 -7.58 23.98 2.94
C MET A 162 -6.77 22.72 3.23
N GLU A 163 -5.53 22.85 3.72
CA GLU A 163 -4.69 21.72 4.11
C GLU A 163 -5.32 20.87 5.21
N ARG A 164 -5.88 21.52 6.25
CA ARG A 164 -6.60 20.81 7.31
C ARG A 164 -7.86 20.12 6.77
N VAL A 165 -8.61 20.82 5.92
CA VAL A 165 -9.83 20.28 5.30
C VAL A 165 -9.53 19.04 4.45
N GLN A 166 -8.51 19.08 3.59
CA GLN A 166 -8.15 17.93 2.76
C GLN A 166 -7.65 16.74 3.60
N LEU A 167 -6.92 16.99 4.70
CA LEU A 167 -6.38 15.92 5.53
C LEU A 167 -7.52 15.17 6.21
N VAL A 168 -8.49 15.90 6.75
CA VAL A 168 -9.71 15.31 7.30
C VAL A 168 -10.51 14.61 6.20
N GLY A 169 -10.67 15.22 5.02
CA GLY A 169 -11.40 14.64 3.91
C GLY A 169 -10.83 13.30 3.43
N PHE A 170 -9.51 13.24 3.19
CA PHE A 170 -8.83 11.99 2.83
C PHE A 170 -8.82 10.98 3.97
N CYS A 171 -8.68 11.41 5.23
CA CYS A 171 -8.79 10.53 6.39
C CYS A 171 -10.18 9.89 6.47
N VAL A 172 -11.26 10.67 6.36
CA VAL A 172 -12.64 10.15 6.35
C VAL A 172 -12.84 9.17 5.20
N GLN A 173 -12.29 9.45 4.01
CA GLN A 173 -12.31 8.50 2.90
C GLN A 173 -11.62 7.18 3.24
N GLU A 174 -10.40 7.22 3.79
CA GLU A 174 -9.66 6.02 4.18
C GLU A 174 -10.41 5.24 5.29
N LEU A 175 -10.98 5.93 6.27
CA LEU A 175 -11.81 5.36 7.34
C LEU A 175 -13.05 4.65 6.79
N ILE A 176 -13.74 5.25 5.81
CA ILE A 176 -14.92 4.63 5.18
C ILE A 176 -14.51 3.34 4.45
N ILE A 177 -13.46 3.38 3.63
CA ILE A 177 -12.99 2.21 2.88
C ILE A 177 -12.55 1.11 3.85
N SER A 178 -11.81 1.48 4.90
CA SER A 178 -11.32 0.57 5.92
C SER A 178 -12.45 -0.07 6.73
N SER A 179 -13.46 0.72 7.12
CA SER A 179 -14.63 0.22 7.87
C SER A 179 -15.44 -0.80 7.07
N ILE A 180 -15.67 -0.54 5.79
CA ILE A 180 -16.37 -1.47 4.89
C ILE A 180 -15.58 -2.79 4.78
N TYR A 181 -14.25 -2.69 4.65
CA TYR A 181 -13.37 -3.86 4.58
C TYR A 181 -13.41 -4.71 5.86
N VAL A 182 -13.33 -4.08 7.04
CA VAL A 182 -13.42 -4.76 8.33
C VAL A 182 -14.78 -5.44 8.48
N TRP A 183 -15.86 -4.75 8.14
CA TRP A 183 -17.21 -5.30 8.26
C TRP A 183 -17.39 -6.57 7.42
N GLU A 184 -16.98 -6.55 6.15
CA GLU A 184 -17.05 -7.75 5.30
C GLU A 184 -16.12 -8.86 5.77
N THR A 185 -14.94 -8.52 6.28
CA THR A 185 -13.98 -9.49 6.81
C THR A 185 -14.52 -10.18 8.07
N VAL A 186 -15.14 -9.44 8.98
CA VAL A 186 -15.80 -9.98 10.19
C VAL A 186 -17.00 -10.85 9.81
N LYS A 187 -17.78 -10.44 8.80
CA LYS A 187 -18.90 -11.23 8.28
C LYS A 187 -18.41 -12.57 7.71
N LEU A 188 -17.33 -12.57 6.94
CA LEU A 188 -16.70 -13.79 6.42
C LEU A 188 -16.16 -14.70 7.53
N LEU A 189 -15.64 -14.13 8.62
CA LEU A 189 -15.20 -14.89 9.80
C LEU A 189 -16.36 -15.59 10.51
N ARG A 190 -17.47 -14.87 10.73
CA ARG A 190 -18.65 -15.40 11.43
C ARG A 190 -19.34 -16.53 10.65
N LEU A 191 -19.27 -16.50 9.33
CA LEU A 191 -19.89 -17.50 8.46
C LEU A 191 -19.08 -18.80 8.31
N ARG A 192 -17.87 -18.89 8.86
CA ARG A 192 -17.03 -20.11 8.84
C ARG A 192 -16.59 -20.52 10.25
N PRO A 193 -17.48 -21.18 11.04
CA PRO A 193 -17.16 -21.59 12.40
C PRO A 193 -16.10 -22.71 12.49
N GLU A 194 -15.95 -23.55 11.46
CA GLU A 194 -15.12 -24.77 11.55
C GLU A 194 -13.99 -24.81 10.49
N GLY A 195 -12.75 -24.92 10.96
CA GLY A 195 -11.66 -25.59 10.24
C GLY A 195 -10.61 -24.78 9.46
N ARG A 196 -10.58 -23.44 9.49
CA ARG A 196 -9.46 -22.64 8.93
C ARG A 196 -8.82 -21.74 9.99
N PRO A 197 -7.52 -21.41 9.89
CA PRO A 197 -6.77 -20.79 10.97
C PRO A 197 -7.29 -19.37 11.24
N GLN A 198 -8.17 -19.26 12.24
CA GLN A 198 -8.76 -18.01 12.72
C GLN A 198 -7.68 -16.95 13.02
N GLY A 199 -6.47 -17.39 13.36
CA GLY A 199 -5.30 -16.53 13.57
C GLY A 199 -4.91 -15.67 12.37
N ILE A 200 -4.98 -16.18 11.12
CA ILE A 200 -4.54 -15.39 9.96
C ILE A 200 -5.54 -14.26 9.69
N LEU A 201 -6.84 -14.53 9.72
CA LEU A 201 -7.85 -13.49 9.50
C LEU A 201 -7.85 -12.44 10.62
N ASN A 202 -7.65 -12.85 11.88
CA ASN A 202 -7.46 -11.93 12.99
C ASN A 202 -6.22 -11.04 12.77
N GLN A 203 -5.14 -11.61 12.25
CA GLN A 203 -3.95 -10.84 11.92
C GLN A 203 -4.18 -9.82 10.80
N LEU A 204 -5.00 -10.14 9.79
CA LEU A 204 -5.43 -9.16 8.77
C LEU A 204 -6.23 -8.01 9.40
N LEU A 205 -7.09 -8.31 10.37
CA LEU A 205 -7.87 -7.31 11.10
C LEU A 205 -6.96 -6.38 11.93
N VAL A 206 -5.99 -6.93 12.66
CA VAL A 206 -5.02 -6.14 13.45
C VAL A 206 -4.25 -5.17 12.56
N ILE A 207 -3.76 -5.62 11.40
CA ILE A 207 -3.04 -4.75 10.47
C ILE A 207 -3.92 -3.59 9.98
N ASN A 208 -5.20 -3.87 9.70
CA ASN A 208 -6.13 -2.84 9.27
C ASN A 208 -6.42 -1.79 10.38
N ILE A 209 -6.49 -2.20 11.64
CA ILE A 209 -6.59 -1.27 12.78
C ILE A 209 -5.34 -0.39 12.88
N ILE A 210 -4.15 -0.94 12.65
CA ILE A 210 -2.90 -0.15 12.67
C ILE A 210 -2.94 0.92 11.56
N ILE A 211 -3.44 0.59 10.37
CA ILE A 211 -3.61 1.56 9.28
C ILE A 211 -4.56 2.69 9.72
N LEU A 212 -5.69 2.35 10.34
CA LEU A 212 -6.66 3.32 10.86
C LEU A 212 -6.03 4.28 11.88
N ILE A 213 -5.24 3.75 12.83
CA ILE A 213 -4.52 4.56 13.81
C ILE A 213 -3.54 5.52 13.12
N LEU A 214 -2.86 5.05 12.07
CA LEU A 214 -1.91 5.86 11.33
C LEU A 214 -2.61 7.00 10.56
N ASP A 215 -3.80 6.76 10.00
CA ASP A 215 -4.62 7.79 9.35
C ASP A 215 -4.97 8.92 10.34
N ILE A 216 -5.46 8.54 11.53
CA ILE A 216 -5.81 9.49 12.60
C ILE A 216 -4.56 10.24 13.08
N SER A 217 -3.43 9.57 13.21
CA SER A 217 -2.18 10.18 13.69
C SER A 217 -1.71 11.33 12.80
N ILE A 218 -1.82 11.19 11.47
CA ILE A 218 -1.48 12.27 10.53
C ILE A 218 -2.37 13.50 10.77
N VAL A 219 -3.68 13.29 10.96
CA VAL A 219 -4.63 14.38 11.23
C VAL A 219 -4.32 15.03 12.58
N VAL A 220 -4.06 14.26 13.63
CA VAL A 220 -3.75 14.80 14.96
C VAL A 220 -2.50 15.67 14.94
N ILE A 221 -1.42 15.24 14.28
CA ILE A 221 -0.17 16.01 14.19
C ILE A 221 -0.41 17.37 13.52
N GLU A 222 -1.23 17.41 12.47
CA GLU A 222 -1.61 18.66 11.81
C GLU A 222 -2.34 19.61 12.77
N TYR A 223 -3.36 19.11 13.46
CA TYR A 223 -4.20 19.95 14.32
C TYR A 223 -3.49 20.43 15.59
N VAL A 224 -2.44 19.74 16.04
CA VAL A 224 -1.55 20.21 17.11
C VAL A 224 -0.65 21.37 16.63
N GLY A 225 -0.57 21.62 15.32
CA GLY A 225 0.16 22.76 14.75
C GLY A 225 1.62 22.48 14.40
N TYR A 226 2.05 21.22 14.42
CA TYR A 226 3.42 20.83 14.05
C TYR A 226 3.54 20.57 12.54
N TYR A 227 3.31 21.60 11.72
CA TYR A 227 3.34 21.49 10.25
C TYR A 227 4.64 20.88 9.70
N ALA A 228 5.80 21.33 10.19
CA ALA A 228 7.10 20.82 9.74
C ALA A 228 7.27 19.31 10.03
N VAL A 229 6.74 18.84 11.16
CA VAL A 229 6.75 17.42 11.51
C VAL A 229 5.72 16.66 10.68
N GLN A 230 4.53 17.24 10.46
CA GLN A 230 3.48 16.64 9.64
C GLN A 230 3.99 16.30 8.24
N VAL A 231 4.61 17.27 7.57
CA VAL A 231 5.03 17.16 6.17
C VAL A 231 6.02 16.01 5.98
N MET A 232 6.88 15.78 6.98
CA MET A 232 7.89 14.72 7.00
C MET A 232 7.38 13.39 7.52
N PHE A 233 6.43 13.40 8.46
CA PHE A 233 5.79 12.20 8.97
C PHE A 233 4.87 11.56 7.92
N LYS A 234 4.20 12.36 7.09
CA LYS A 234 3.28 11.93 6.04
C LYS A 234 3.89 10.86 5.11
N PRO A 235 5.03 11.07 4.43
CA PRO A 235 5.60 10.06 3.52
C PRO A 235 6.04 8.79 4.27
N VAL A 236 6.53 8.92 5.51
CA VAL A 236 6.87 7.75 6.35
C VAL A 236 5.62 6.95 6.68
N ALA A 237 4.56 7.62 7.13
CA ALA A 237 3.28 6.99 7.42
C ALA A 237 2.72 6.28 6.17
N TYR A 238 2.64 6.95 5.03
CA TYR A 238 2.19 6.32 3.77
C TYR A 238 3.05 5.12 3.35
N SER A 239 4.38 5.19 3.51
CA SER A 239 5.26 4.03 3.26
C SER A 239 4.96 2.85 4.19
N ILE A 240 4.66 3.11 5.47
CA ILE A 240 4.25 2.08 6.42
C ILE A 240 2.88 1.52 6.01
N LYS A 241 1.90 2.34 5.64
CA LYS A 241 0.61 1.86 5.13
C LYS A 241 0.82 0.90 3.97
N LEU A 242 1.62 1.26 2.97
CA LEU A 242 1.91 0.41 1.81
C LEU A 242 2.60 -0.91 2.21
N LYS A 243 3.51 -0.90 3.20
CA LYS A 243 4.12 -2.14 3.73
C LYS A 243 3.09 -3.05 4.38
N LEU A 244 2.19 -2.47 5.17
CA LEU A 244 1.08 -3.18 5.81
C LEU A 244 0.10 -3.77 4.79
N GLU A 245 -0.22 -3.01 3.73
CA GLU A 245 -1.00 -3.49 2.58
C GLU A 245 -0.35 -4.71 1.91
N TYR A 246 0.94 -4.62 1.61
CA TYR A 246 1.70 -5.72 1.03
C TYR A 246 1.72 -6.97 1.94
N ALA A 247 1.91 -6.78 3.24
CA ALA A 247 1.86 -7.88 4.21
C ALA A 247 0.49 -8.57 4.25
N ILE A 248 -0.61 -7.80 4.13
CA ILE A 248 -1.96 -8.35 4.03
C ILE A 248 -2.12 -9.20 2.77
N LEU A 249 -1.63 -8.73 1.61
CA LEU A 249 -1.71 -9.51 0.38
C LEU A 249 -0.95 -10.84 0.50
N GLY A 250 0.27 -10.82 1.04
CA GLY A 250 1.07 -12.04 1.24
C GLY A 250 0.32 -13.10 2.06
N LYS A 251 -0.38 -12.67 3.11
CA LYS A 251 -1.23 -13.55 3.94
C LYS A 251 -2.48 -14.02 3.20
N LEU A 252 -3.12 -13.18 2.39
CA LEU A 252 -4.29 -13.56 1.61
C LEU A 252 -3.95 -14.63 0.56
N ILE A 253 -2.79 -14.51 -0.08
CA ILE A 253 -2.27 -15.53 -1.01
C ILE A 253 -1.96 -16.83 -0.27
N ALA A 254 -1.37 -16.76 0.91
CA ALA A 254 -1.10 -17.93 1.74
C ALA A 254 -2.39 -18.68 2.11
N ILE A 255 -3.46 -17.96 2.46
CA ILE A 255 -4.79 -18.57 2.72
C ILE A 255 -5.36 -19.21 1.46
N ALA A 256 -5.26 -18.55 0.30
CA ALA A 256 -5.78 -19.06 -0.95
C ALA A 256 -5.06 -20.35 -1.41
N ARG A 257 -3.75 -20.46 -1.17
CA ARG A 257 -2.94 -21.65 -1.51
C ARG A 257 -3.02 -22.75 -0.45
N GLY A 258 -3.07 -22.39 0.83
CA GLY A 258 -3.15 -23.33 1.96
C GLY A 258 -4.48 -24.10 2.07
N GLY A 259 -5.45 -23.80 1.19
CA GLY A 259 -6.64 -24.62 0.99
C GLY A 259 -6.41 -25.96 0.28
N THR A 260 -5.23 -26.18 -0.30
CA THR A 260 -4.94 -27.40 -1.06
C THR A 260 -4.02 -28.37 -0.31
N ASP A 261 -3.32 -27.91 0.74
CA ASP A 261 -2.20 -28.69 1.34
C ASP A 261 -2.39 -29.07 2.82
N SER A 262 -3.53 -28.74 3.43
CA SER A 262 -3.79 -29.01 4.86
C SER A 262 -4.59 -30.29 5.12
N GLN A 263 -4.74 -31.19 4.13
CA GLN A 263 -5.40 -32.50 4.32
C GLN A 263 -4.47 -33.71 4.42
N HIS A 264 -3.15 -33.57 4.45
CA HIS A 264 -2.27 -34.73 4.44
C HIS A 264 -1.23 -34.80 5.57
N MET A 265 -1.55 -34.30 6.77
CA MET A 265 -0.67 -34.53 7.91
C MET A 265 -1.38 -34.52 9.27
N ASP A 266 -2.41 -35.36 9.43
CA ASP A 266 -2.90 -35.81 10.75
C ASP A 266 -3.84 -37.03 10.61
N SER A 267 -3.34 -38.17 10.13
CA SER A 267 -4.06 -39.45 10.29
C SER A 267 -3.16 -40.70 10.24
N SER A 268 -1.95 -40.67 10.79
CA SER A 268 -1.10 -41.88 10.81
C SER A 268 -0.14 -41.94 12.00
N THR A 269 -0.60 -41.78 13.25
CA THR A 269 0.17 -42.26 14.42
C THR A 269 -0.71 -42.50 15.66
N ARG A 270 -1.83 -43.24 15.55
CA ARG A 270 -2.53 -43.81 16.71
C ARG A 270 -3.06 -45.21 16.43
N GLU A 271 -2.15 -46.10 16.10
CA GLU A 271 -2.23 -47.56 16.21
C GLU A 271 -0.79 -48.00 15.90
N ILE A 272 0.00 -48.47 16.86
CA ILE A 272 0.04 -49.88 17.27
C ILE A 272 0.81 -49.93 18.59
N THR A 273 0.13 -50.29 19.68
CA THR A 273 0.73 -51.01 20.81
C THR A 273 -0.35 -51.92 21.33
N GLU A 274 -0.38 -53.15 20.85
CA GLU A 274 -0.74 -54.33 21.63
C GLU A 274 -0.39 -55.60 20.85
N THR A 275 -0.01 -56.61 21.62
CA THR A 275 0.86 -57.73 21.27
C THR A 275 0.09 -59.01 20.90
N SER A 276 0.74 -59.84 20.06
CA SER A 276 0.78 -61.32 20.06
C SER A 276 -0.50 -62.15 19.84
N SER A 277 -0.55 -62.92 18.75
CA SER A 277 -0.37 -64.40 18.76
C SER A 277 -0.62 -65.09 17.39
N SER A 278 0.40 -65.81 16.91
CA SER A 278 0.44 -67.04 16.07
C SER A 278 -0.14 -67.14 14.64
N PRO A 279 0.39 -68.08 13.82
CA PRO A 279 0.38 -68.01 12.35
C PRO A 279 -0.52 -69.08 11.67
N SER A 280 -1.03 -68.78 10.48
CA SER A 280 -1.50 -69.80 9.53
C SER A 280 -1.47 -69.31 8.08
N ASP A 281 -0.57 -69.92 7.31
CA ASP A 281 -0.67 -70.40 5.92
C ASP A 281 -1.48 -69.68 4.81
N ARG A 282 -0.73 -69.45 3.72
CA ARG A 282 -1.06 -69.59 2.27
C ARG A 282 -1.56 -68.38 1.44
N PRO A 283 -1.30 -68.40 0.10
CA PRO A 283 -0.75 -67.23 -0.61
C PRO A 283 -1.56 -66.76 -1.83
N MET A 284 -1.07 -65.66 -2.42
CA MET A 284 -1.30 -65.12 -3.77
C MET A 284 -2.74 -64.76 -4.17
N ASN A 285 -2.95 -63.45 -4.40
CA ASN A 285 -3.56 -62.99 -5.64
C ASN A 285 -3.03 -61.59 -5.99
N LEU A 286 -2.41 -61.54 -7.17
CA LEU A 286 -1.96 -60.37 -7.90
C LEU A 286 -3.14 -59.91 -8.75
N GLU A 287 -3.77 -58.78 -8.41
CA GLU A 287 -4.52 -57.93 -9.36
C GLU A 287 -5.01 -56.66 -8.67
N SER A 288 -4.54 -55.50 -9.14
CA SER A 288 -5.17 -54.21 -8.87
C SER A 288 -5.06 -53.36 -10.13
N PRO A 289 -6.18 -53.04 -10.82
CA PRO A 289 -6.14 -52.15 -11.95
C PRO A 289 -6.04 -50.68 -11.51
N MET A 290 -5.30 -49.96 -12.34
CA MET A 290 -5.05 -48.53 -12.41
C MET A 290 -6.12 -47.63 -11.75
N ARG A 291 -5.63 -46.81 -10.81
CA ARG A 291 -6.39 -45.74 -10.16
C ARG A 291 -6.51 -44.56 -11.14
N ASP A 292 -7.69 -44.39 -11.72
CA ASP A 292 -8.07 -43.26 -12.58
C ASP A 292 -7.97 -41.94 -11.80
N ARG A 293 -6.87 -41.21 -11.98
CA ARG A 293 -6.68 -39.87 -11.43
C ARG A 293 -7.37 -38.87 -12.35
N ARG A 294 -8.70 -38.73 -12.22
CA ARG A 294 -9.42 -37.59 -12.83
C ARG A 294 -8.87 -36.29 -12.23
N LEU A 295 -8.03 -35.59 -12.99
CA LEU A 295 -7.66 -34.20 -12.75
C LEU A 295 -8.94 -33.35 -12.80
N TYR A 296 -9.38 -32.86 -11.65
CA TYR A 296 -10.41 -31.83 -11.57
C TYR A 296 -9.75 -30.48 -11.92
N SER A 297 -10.04 -29.95 -13.10
CA SER A 297 -9.60 -28.61 -13.52
C SER A 297 -10.60 -27.56 -13.00
N PRO A 298 -10.21 -26.63 -12.12
CA PRO A 298 -11.10 -25.60 -11.61
C PRO A 298 -11.34 -24.45 -12.64
N PRO A 299 -12.46 -23.71 -12.56
CA PRO A 299 -12.99 -22.90 -13.68
C PRO A 299 -12.24 -21.60 -14.00
N TRP A 300 -11.07 -21.36 -13.40
CA TRP A 300 -10.31 -20.11 -13.54
C TRP A 300 -9.10 -20.24 -14.47
N PHE A 301 -8.96 -21.40 -15.12
CA PHE A 301 -7.91 -21.66 -16.11
C PHE A 301 -8.36 -21.20 -17.50
N TRP A 302 -7.98 -19.98 -17.88
CA TRP A 302 -8.07 -19.52 -19.27
C TRP A 302 -6.81 -20.00 -20.00
N GLU A 303 -7.00 -20.97 -20.88
CA GLU A 303 -5.97 -21.45 -21.82
C GLU A 303 -5.81 -20.39 -22.92
N GLY A 304 -4.61 -19.83 -23.02
CA GLY A 304 -4.26 -18.84 -24.03
C GLY A 304 -4.10 -19.51 -25.40
N SER A 305 -4.88 -19.05 -26.38
CA SER A 305 -4.64 -19.34 -27.77
C SER A 305 -3.44 -18.54 -28.28
N SER A 306 -2.29 -19.21 -28.41
CA SER A 306 -1.22 -18.78 -29.30
C SER A 306 -0.76 -19.97 -30.14
N SER A 307 -1.14 -19.99 -31.41
CA SER A 307 -0.41 -20.73 -32.44
C SER A 307 -0.04 -19.76 -33.55
N SER A 308 1.27 -19.59 -33.70
CA SER A 308 1.95 -18.81 -34.73
C SER A 308 2.16 -19.65 -36.00
N HIS A 309 1.89 -19.01 -37.14
CA HIS A 309 2.54 -19.10 -38.45
C HIS A 309 2.80 -20.45 -39.15
N SER A 310 2.26 -20.55 -40.38
CA SER A 310 3.04 -20.97 -41.54
C SER A 310 2.57 -20.23 -42.81
N THR A 311 3.55 -19.84 -43.62
CA THR A 311 3.46 -19.02 -44.83
C THR A 311 3.59 -19.92 -46.06
N SER A 312 2.81 -19.72 -47.13
CA SER A 312 3.23 -20.05 -48.50
C SER A 312 2.30 -19.45 -49.56
N THR A 313 2.92 -18.61 -50.37
CA THR A 313 2.60 -18.05 -51.68
C THR A 313 1.93 -19.02 -52.68
N SER A 314 0.92 -18.58 -53.45
CA SER A 314 0.96 -18.51 -54.93
C SER A 314 -0.42 -18.28 -55.58
N SER A 315 -0.38 -17.41 -56.60
CA SER A 315 -1.33 -17.01 -57.65
C SER A 315 -2.44 -17.97 -58.17
N ARG A 316 -3.62 -17.39 -58.48
CA ARG A 316 -4.44 -17.54 -59.73
C ARG A 316 -5.77 -16.76 -59.57
N VAL A 317 -6.01 -15.70 -60.34
CA VAL A 317 -6.73 -15.65 -61.63
C VAL A 317 -8.27 -15.81 -61.53
N LEU A 318 -8.97 -14.70 -61.83
CA LEU A 318 -10.27 -14.52 -62.54
C LEU A 318 -11.49 -15.40 -62.20
N ARG A 319 -12.61 -14.77 -61.78
CA ARG A 319 -13.87 -14.55 -62.57
C ARG A 319 -15.10 -14.24 -61.70
N ASN A 320 -15.87 -13.26 -62.16
CA ASN A 320 -17.36 -13.11 -62.19
C ASN A 320 -18.11 -13.14 -60.84
N ALA A 321 -19.14 -12.32 -60.59
CA ALA A 321 -19.97 -11.42 -61.38
C ALA A 321 -20.41 -10.24 -60.52
#